data_AF-A0A6I6E3F7-F1
#
_entry.id   AF-A0A6I6E3F7-F1
#
_cell.length_a   1.000
_cell.length_b   1.000
_cell.length_c   1.000
_cell.angle_alpha   90.00
_cell.angle_beta   90.00
_cell.angle_gamma   90.00
#
_symmetry.space_group_name_H-M   'P 1'
#
loop_
_entity.id
_entity.type
_entity.pdbx_description
1 polymer ?
#
loop_
_entity_poly.entity_id
_entity_poly.type
_entity_poly.pdbx_seq_one_letter_code
_entity_poly.pdbx_strand_id
1 'polypeptide(L)' 'MPDNTPVIQLQALGLGRPPWADSEEQTGENQWTYRSGFLSPRGVRDLGFLLVNGWDVSVHARSSQITIRARRKEQP' A
#
# COMPACT_ATOMS: atom_id res chain seq x y z
N MET A 1 -14.25 -14.46 24.67
CA MET A 1 -14.28 -13.02 24.37
C MET A 1 -13.50 -12.29 25.46
N PRO A 2 -12.78 -11.17 25.20
CA PRO A 2 -12.28 -10.63 23.93
C PRO A 2 -10.76 -10.32 23.96
N ASP A 3 -10.14 -10.11 22.79
CA ASP A 3 -9.28 -8.94 22.65
C ASP A 3 -9.67 -8.26 21.34
N ASN A 4 -10.60 -7.32 21.48
CA ASN A 4 -11.20 -6.53 20.42
C ASN A 4 -10.48 -5.17 20.32
N THR A 5 -9.16 -5.17 20.46
CA THR A 5 -8.36 -3.96 20.23
C THR A 5 -7.94 -3.93 18.75
N PRO A 6 -8.29 -2.90 17.98
CA PRO A 6 -7.93 -2.84 16.56
C PRO A 6 -6.42 -2.57 16.46
N VAL A 7 -5.65 -3.61 16.16
CA VAL A 7 -4.20 -3.47 15.97
C VAL A 7 -3.94 -3.07 14.52
N ILE A 8 -3.72 -1.77 14.32
CA ILE A 8 -3.10 -1.26 13.10
C ILE A 8 -1.59 -1.36 13.30
N GLN A 9 -0.95 -2.21 12.51
CA GLN A 9 0.50 -2.20 12.38
C GLN A 9 0.83 -1.94 10.92
N LEU A 10 1.22 -0.70 10.66
CA LEU A 10 1.97 -0.37 9.46
C LEU A 10 3.31 0.22 9.90
N GLN A 11 4.36 -0.51 9.57
CA GLN A 11 5.71 -0.01 9.62
C GLN A 11 6.02 0.64 8.28
N ALA A 12 5.85 1.96 8.21
CA ALA A 12 6.34 2.75 7.09
C ALA A 12 7.75 3.29 7.43
N LEU A 13 8.76 2.45 7.17
CA LEU A 13 10.15 2.79 6.82
C LEU A 13 10.77 1.48 6.30
N GLY A 14 10.85 1.31 4.98
CA GLY A 14 11.26 0.05 4.33
C GLY A 14 10.10 -0.95 4.16
N LEU A 15 9.01 -0.52 3.51
CA LEU A 15 7.84 -1.36 3.23
C LEU A 15 8.27 -2.66 2.51
N GLY A 16 8.28 -3.78 3.24
CA GLY A 16 8.26 -5.09 2.61
C GLY A 16 6.93 -5.31 1.90
N ARG A 17 6.91 -6.24 0.93
CA ARG A 17 5.74 -6.53 0.09
C ARG A 17 4.45 -6.66 0.91
N PRO A 18 3.44 -5.81 0.66
CA PRO A 18 2.13 -5.99 1.26
C PRO A 18 1.56 -7.37 0.92
N PRO A 19 0.87 -8.05 1.84
CA PRO A 19 0.42 -9.45 1.65
C PRO A 19 -0.65 -9.61 0.56
N TRP A 20 -1.27 -8.52 0.13
CA TRP A 20 -2.22 -8.47 -0.98
C TRP A 20 -1.54 -8.16 -2.33
N ALA A 21 -0.26 -7.80 -2.34
CA ALA A 21 0.50 -7.54 -3.55
C ALA A 21 1.13 -8.85 -4.06
N ASP A 22 0.85 -9.19 -5.31
CA ASP A 22 1.45 -10.33 -6.00
C ASP A 22 2.92 -10.04 -6.35
N SER A 23 3.23 -8.79 -6.70
CA SER A 23 4.60 -8.32 -6.98
C SER A 23 4.85 -6.93 -6.42
N GLU A 24 6.12 -6.64 -6.12
CA GLU A 24 6.60 -5.29 -5.80
C GLU A 24 7.85 -4.94 -6.61
N GLU A 25 8.00 -3.66 -6.93
CA GLU A 25 9.12 -3.10 -7.68
C GLU A 25 9.43 -1.70 -7.14
N GLN A 26 10.66 -1.46 -6.71
CA GLN A 26 11.12 -0.12 -6.34
C GLN A 26 11.54 0.61 -7.62
N THR A 27 10.84 1.70 -7.96
CA THR A 27 11.07 2.44 -9.22
C THR A 27 11.82 3.77 -9.01
N GLY A 28 12.15 4.10 -7.78
CA GLY A 28 12.90 5.31 -7.41
C GLY A 28 13.27 5.33 -5.93
N GLU A 29 13.98 6.38 -5.51
CA GLU A 29 14.53 6.50 -4.14
C GLU A 29 13.45 6.34 -3.05
N ASN A 30 12.22 6.80 -3.31
CA ASN A 30 11.08 6.67 -2.39
C ASN A 30 9.78 6.29 -3.12
N GLN A 31 9.88 5.51 -4.20
CA GLN A 31 8.75 5.13 -5.04
C GLN A 31 8.63 3.62 -5.19
N TRP A 32 7.42 3.12 -4.94
CA TRP A 32 7.10 1.70 -5.02
C TRP A 32 5.93 1.47 -5.97
N THR A 33 6.04 0.41 -6.77
CA THR A 33 4.98 -0.10 -7.63
C THR A 33 4.59 -1.49 -7.18
N TYR A 34 3.35 -1.65 -6.74
CA TYR A 34 2.74 -2.92 -6.37
C TYR A 34 1.79 -3.37 -7.46
N ARG A 35 1.72 -4.68 -7.71
CA ARG A 35 0.73 -5.25 -8.63
C ARG A 35 -0.05 -6.33 -7.92
N SER A 36 -1.35 -6.38 -8.18
CA SER A 36 -2.24 -7.41 -7.65
C SER A 36 -3.34 -7.74 -8.65
N GLY A 37 -3.77 -9.00 -8.72
CA GLY A 37 -4.96 -9.40 -9.47
C GLY A 37 -6.27 -8.97 -8.80
N PHE A 38 -6.26 -8.76 -7.47
CA PHE A 38 -7.45 -8.41 -6.71
C PHE A 38 -7.10 -7.59 -5.45
N LEU A 39 -7.80 -6.47 -5.24
CA LEU A 39 -7.61 -5.66 -4.04
C LEU A 39 -8.60 -6.08 -2.95
N SER A 40 -8.11 -6.87 -2.00
CA SER A 40 -8.89 -7.29 -0.84
C SER A 40 -9.27 -6.11 0.08
N PRO A 41 -10.28 -6.27 0.96
CA PRO A 41 -10.60 -5.25 1.96
C PRO A 41 -9.41 -4.86 2.85
N ARG A 42 -8.47 -5.77 3.09
CA ARG A 42 -7.20 -5.47 3.77
C ARG A 42 -6.32 -4.55 2.92
N GLY A 43 -6.19 -4.82 1.63
CA GLY A 43 -5.47 -3.95 0.71
C GLY A 43 -6.01 -2.53 0.69
N VAL A 44 -7.34 -2.37 0.66
CA VAL A 44 -7.98 -1.05 0.73
C VAL A 44 -7.59 -0.29 2.01
N ARG A 45 -7.56 -0.98 3.16
CA ARG A 45 -7.15 -0.37 4.44
C ARG A 45 -5.68 0.04 4.44
N ASP A 46 -4.80 -0.80 3.91
CA ASP A 46 -3.37 -0.51 3.82
C ASP A 46 -3.12 0.73 2.94
N LEU A 47 -3.84 0.87 1.81
CA LEU A 47 -3.79 2.08 0.98
C LEU A 47 -4.29 3.32 1.74
N GLY A 48 -5.34 3.18 2.53
CA GLY A 48 -5.85 4.24 3.41
C GLY A 48 -4.80 4.69 4.43
N PHE A 49 -4.07 3.75 5.05
CA PHE A 49 -2.97 4.11 5.95
C PHE A 49 -1.85 4.85 5.23
N LEU A 50 -1.44 4.39 4.04
CA LEU A 50 -0.39 5.06 3.25
C LEU A 50 -0.76 6.52 3.01
N LEU A 51 -2.00 6.78 2.57
CA LEU A 51 -2.51 8.14 2.36
C LEU A 51 -2.44 9.01 3.62
N VAL A 52 -2.81 8.46 4.79
CA VAL A 52 -2.75 9.17 6.09
C VAL A 52 -1.31 9.44 6.53
N ASN A 53 -0.36 8.56 6.20
CA ASN A 53 1.05 8.68 6.59
C ASN A 53 1.88 9.53 5.61
N GLY A 54 1.22 10.43 4.88
CA GLY A 54 1.89 11.34 3.97
C GLY A 54 2.44 10.65 2.72
N TRP A 55 1.88 9.51 2.31
CA TRP A 55 2.12 8.99 0.97
C TRP A 55 1.09 9.53 -0.01
N ASP A 56 1.52 9.67 -1.25
CA ASP A 56 0.68 9.86 -2.42
C ASP A 56 0.54 8.50 -3.13
N VAL A 57 -0.70 8.09 -3.36
CA VAL A 57 -1.06 6.76 -3.84
C VAL A 57 -1.90 6.90 -5.08
N SER A 58 -1.47 6.28 -6.18
CA SER A 58 -2.21 6.22 -7.45
C SER A 58 -2.58 4.77 -7.77
N VAL A 59 -3.85 4.51 -8.03
CA VAL A 59 -4.38 3.18 -8.33
C VAL A 59 -4.88 3.14 -9.76
N HIS A 60 -4.36 2.21 -10.56
CA HIS A 60 -4.78 1.98 -11.93
C HIS A 60 -5.25 0.53 -12.09
N ALA A 61 -6.52 0.34 -12.45
CA ALA A 61 -7.07 -0.97 -12.78
C ALA A 61 -7.16 -1.12 -14.30
N ARG A 62 -6.56 -2.18 -14.85
CA ARG A 62 -6.70 -2.55 -16.27
C ARG A 62 -7.01 -4.04 -16.37
N SER A 63 -8.19 -4.36 -16.89
CA SER A 63 -8.67 -5.74 -17.07
C SER A 63 -8.58 -6.56 -15.79
N SER A 64 -7.59 -7.46 -15.68
CA SER A 64 -7.37 -8.39 -14.57
C SER A 64 -6.23 -7.97 -13.63
N GLN A 65 -5.69 -6.76 -13.79
CA GLN A 65 -4.54 -6.31 -13.01
C GLN A 65 -4.76 -4.92 -12.43
N ILE A 66 -4.46 -4.79 -11.15
CA ILE A 66 -4.43 -3.54 -10.41
C ILE A 66 -2.97 -3.19 -10.19
N THR A 67 -2.56 -2.03 -10.71
CA THR A 67 -1.25 -1.43 -10.45
C THR A 67 -1.42 -0.31 -9.46
N ILE A 68 -0.69 -0.38 -8.36
CA ILE A 68 -0.70 0.64 -7.31
C ILE A 68 0.69 1.25 -7.25
N ARG A 69 0.76 2.58 -7.36
CA ARG A 69 1.99 3.34 -7.18
C ARG A 69 1.89 4.12 -5.88
N ALA A 70 2.91 4.04 -5.05
CA ALA A 70 3.00 4.81 -3.81
C ALA A 70 4.32 5.59 -3.81
N ARG A 71 4.25 6.90 -3.51
CA ARG A 71 5.42 7.76 -3.29
C ARG A 71 5.26 8.53 -1.99
N ARG A 72 6.34 8.79 -1.27
CA ARG A 72 6.26 9.66 -0.08
C ARG A 72 6.06 11.11 -0.53
N LYS A 73 5.12 11.84 0.06
CA LYS A 73 4.99 13.29 -0.16
C LYS A 73 6.21 13.95 0.46
N GLU A 74 6.86 14.83 -0.29
CA GLU A 74 7.86 15.74 0.29
C GLU A 74 7.14 16.57 1.35
N GLN A 75 7.59 16.44 2.60
CA GLN A 75 7.08 17.29 3.68
C GLN A 75 7.62 18.70 3.46
N PRO A 76 6.78 19.74 3.57
CA PRO A 76 7.23 21.12 3.51
C PRO A 76 8.22 21.46 4.63
#